data_AF-A0A7W7BQ60-F1
#
_entry.id   AF-A0A7W7BQ60-F1
#
_cell.length_a   1.000
_cell.length_b   1.000
_cell.length_c   1.000
_cell.angle_alpha   90.00
_cell.angle_beta   90.00
_cell.angle_gamma   90.00
#
_symmetry.space_group_name_H-M   'P 1'
#
loop_
_entity.id
_entity.type
_entity.pdbx_description
1 polymer ?
#
loop_
_entity_poly.entity_id
_entity_poly.type
_entity_poly.pdbx_seq_one_letter_code
_entity_poly.pdbx_strand_id
1 'polypeptide(L)'
;MGTITVEYCDWSARSGHDRDACEGHVMGQVAVTHFGVRVQRGSVHGLRLTRDTYTRVSTRNSLWFPRALSPRTWDARMEDFVDEDHRNYSEEWCTRARSLALENFDLNMAYFAQLDEVEFDDAVQTAVRSIAGVRVVTDLERWNAVPGVYVMVLDDYKQVYVGTTGRQVGVMKRIRQHWTNSKPLDRLVFGTVSTSILSIDSFRALDTTRIYAARTSAPFEHERLLLDEFPSKFTLNRVSGGDPRELGILHASGYDTIRERALKVVDDA
;
A
#
# COMPACT_ATOMS: atom_id res chain seq x y z
N MET A 1 17.29 -25.85 9.09
CA MET A 1 18.30 -25.31 8.15
C MET A 1 18.08 -26.00 6.82
N GLY A 2 17.36 -25.37 5.90
CA GLY A 2 17.05 -25.93 4.58
C GLY A 2 17.89 -25.21 3.53
N THR A 3 18.77 -25.95 2.88
CA THR A 3 19.74 -25.50 1.87
C THR A 3 19.00 -25.14 0.58
N ILE A 4 19.25 -23.96 0.03
CA ILE A 4 18.80 -23.55 -1.31
C ILE A 4 19.82 -24.11 -2.31
N THR A 5 19.40 -25.01 -3.19
CA THR A 5 20.18 -25.42 -4.36
C THR A 5 19.88 -24.48 -5.52
N VAL A 6 20.90 -23.75 -5.97
CA VAL A 6 20.87 -22.99 -7.21
C VAL A 6 21.68 -23.79 -8.24
N GLU A 7 21.03 -24.36 -9.24
CA GLU A 7 21.73 -24.93 -10.40
C GLU A 7 22.23 -23.78 -11.28
N TYR A 8 23.56 -23.65 -11.38
CA TYR A 8 24.20 -22.79 -12.37
C TYR A 8 24.35 -23.58 -13.68
N CYS A 9 23.76 -23.08 -14.76
CA CYS A 9 24.11 -23.55 -16.10
C CYS A 9 25.52 -23.06 -16.46
N ASP A 10 26.46 -23.99 -16.56
CA ASP A 10 27.83 -23.76 -17.00
C ASP A 10 27.85 -23.44 -18.50
N TRP A 11 28.25 -22.21 -18.84
CA TRP A 11 28.28 -21.68 -20.21
C TRP A 11 29.65 -21.85 -20.90
N SER A 12 30.44 -22.85 -20.49
CA SER A 12 31.80 -23.06 -21.00
C SER A 12 31.98 -24.28 -21.90
N ALA A 13 30.99 -24.64 -22.73
CA ALA A 13 31.25 -25.52 -23.88
C ALA A 13 30.09 -25.53 -24.87
N ARG A 14 30.19 -24.77 -25.98
CA ARG A 14 29.75 -25.21 -27.33
C ARG A 14 30.12 -24.16 -28.39
N SER A 15 30.89 -24.64 -29.36
CA SER A 15 31.33 -23.96 -30.57
C SER A 15 30.19 -23.75 -31.56
N GLY A 16 30.20 -22.59 -32.23
CA GLY A 16 29.89 -22.36 -33.66
C GLY A 16 28.64 -22.96 -34.28
N HIS A 17 27.83 -22.09 -34.88
CA HIS A 17 26.64 -22.36 -35.72
C HIS A 17 25.34 -22.69 -34.97
N ASP A 18 24.80 -21.69 -34.26
CA ASP A 18 23.35 -21.42 -34.24
C ASP A 18 23.13 -20.04 -33.61
N ARG A 19 23.22 -19.00 -34.44
CA ARG A 19 22.85 -17.63 -34.07
C ARG A 19 21.72 -17.24 -35.02
N ASP A 20 20.48 -17.65 -34.72
CA ASP A 20 19.24 -16.99 -35.22
C ASP A 20 17.93 -17.64 -34.73
N ALA A 21 17.89 -18.13 -33.48
CA ALA A 21 16.63 -18.64 -32.92
C ALA A 21 16.54 -18.54 -31.40
N CYS A 22 16.69 -17.35 -30.80
CA CYS A 22 16.45 -17.16 -29.36
C CYS A 22 16.17 -15.69 -29.00
N GLU A 23 15.07 -15.10 -29.49
CA GLU A 23 14.46 -13.94 -28.83
C GLU A 23 12.99 -14.25 -28.54
N GLY A 24 12.79 -14.83 -27.37
CA GLY A 24 11.49 -15.23 -26.87
C GLY A 24 11.61 -15.95 -25.53
N HIS A 25 12.52 -15.50 -24.65
CA HIS A 25 12.57 -16.03 -23.30
C HIS A 25 11.35 -15.49 -22.54
N VAL A 26 10.28 -16.28 -22.55
CA VAL A 26 9.12 -16.12 -21.67
C VAL A 26 9.65 -16.19 -20.24
N MET A 27 9.85 -15.04 -19.61
CA MET A 27 10.14 -14.93 -18.18
C MET A 27 9.01 -15.64 -17.43
N GLY A 28 9.27 -16.88 -17.01
CA GLY A 28 8.30 -17.74 -16.36
C GLY A 28 7.65 -17.02 -15.18
N GLN A 29 6.33 -17.12 -15.08
CA GLN A 29 5.56 -16.55 -13.97
C GLN A 29 6.03 -17.17 -12.65
N VAL A 30 6.90 -16.46 -11.91
CA VAL A 30 7.31 -16.86 -10.57
C VAL A 30 6.12 -16.70 -9.64
N ALA A 31 5.48 -17.82 -9.32
CA ALA A 31 4.47 -17.89 -8.29
C ALA A 31 5.15 -18.28 -6.97
N VAL A 32 4.84 -17.56 -5.90
CA VAL A 32 5.40 -17.79 -4.57
C VAL A 32 4.27 -18.09 -3.60
N THR A 33 4.46 -19.01 -2.67
CA THR A 33 3.55 -19.21 -1.54
C THR A 33 3.91 -18.25 -0.43
N HIS A 34 2.96 -17.42 0.00
CA HIS A 34 3.15 -16.40 1.02
C HIS A 34 1.93 -16.40 1.95
N PHE A 35 2.15 -16.62 3.26
CA PHE A 35 1.09 -16.85 4.25
C PHE A 35 0.03 -17.89 3.82
N GLY A 36 0.48 -19.04 3.31
CA GLY A 36 -0.40 -20.13 2.88
C GLY A 36 -1.11 -19.91 1.54
N VAL A 37 -1.05 -18.72 0.94
CA VAL A 37 -1.70 -18.43 -0.35
C VAL A 37 -0.69 -18.25 -1.47
N ARG A 38 -1.07 -18.66 -2.69
CA ARG A 38 -0.27 -18.43 -3.89
C ARG A 38 -0.39 -16.97 -4.33
N VAL A 39 0.73 -16.28 -4.43
CA VAL A 39 0.86 -14.93 -5.01
C VAL A 39 1.68 -14.99 -6.29
N GLN A 40 1.31 -14.15 -7.25
CA GLN A 40 1.93 -14.11 -8.57
C GLN A 40 2.29 -12.67 -8.91
N ARG A 41 3.39 -12.51 -9.65
CA ARG A 41 3.76 -11.23 -10.23
C ARG A 41 2.63 -10.76 -11.17
N GLY A 42 2.17 -9.53 -10.97
CA GLY A 42 1.23 -8.89 -11.88
C GLY A 42 1.92 -8.44 -13.16
N SER A 43 1.15 -8.12 -14.20
CA SER A 43 1.69 -7.58 -15.45
C SER A 43 2.34 -6.21 -15.28
N VAL A 44 1.87 -5.41 -14.31
CA VAL A 44 2.35 -4.05 -14.05
C VAL A 44 3.25 -3.98 -12.81
N HIS A 45 2.89 -4.69 -11.75
CA HIS A 45 3.59 -4.60 -10.47
C HIS A 45 4.30 -5.91 -10.12
N GLY A 46 5.48 -5.76 -9.52
CA GLY A 46 6.23 -6.86 -8.94
C GLY A 46 5.55 -7.44 -7.69
N LEU A 47 6.26 -8.39 -7.05
CA LEU A 47 5.86 -8.92 -5.75
C LEU A 47 6.32 -8.05 -4.57
N ARG A 48 7.10 -6.99 -4.86
CA ARG A 48 7.59 -5.96 -3.92
C ARG A 48 7.36 -4.57 -4.50
N LEU A 49 7.19 -3.59 -3.62
CA LEU A 49 7.17 -2.18 -3.95
C LEU A 49 8.55 -1.78 -4.49
N THR A 50 8.55 -1.08 -5.62
CA THR A 50 9.75 -0.50 -6.20
C THR A 50 9.40 0.87 -6.75
N ARG A 51 10.38 1.77 -6.79
CA ARG A 51 10.23 3.11 -7.33
C ARG A 51 9.70 3.10 -8.77
N ASP A 52 10.25 2.22 -9.61
CA ASP A 52 9.89 2.12 -11.03
C ASP A 52 8.45 1.70 -11.27
N THR A 53 7.92 0.83 -10.40
CA THR A 53 6.55 0.31 -10.52
C THR A 53 5.55 1.01 -9.60
N TYR A 54 5.98 2.01 -8.84
CA TYR A 54 5.12 2.75 -7.92
C TYR A 54 4.08 3.59 -8.66
N THR A 55 4.49 4.31 -9.70
CA THR A 55 3.58 5.15 -10.49
C THR A 55 3.07 4.38 -11.71
N ARG A 56 1.74 4.24 -11.83
CA ARG A 56 1.09 3.83 -13.09
C ARG A 56 0.49 5.05 -13.75
N VAL A 57 1.07 5.47 -14.88
CA VAL A 57 0.53 6.58 -15.66
C VAL A 57 -0.80 6.14 -16.29
N SER A 58 -1.84 6.93 -16.03
CA SER A 58 -3.17 6.80 -16.60
C SER A 58 -3.77 8.19 -16.66
N THR A 59 -4.30 8.57 -17.82
CA THR A 59 -4.99 9.85 -18.00
C THR A 59 -6.38 9.84 -17.38
N ARG A 60 -6.99 8.68 -17.12
CA ARG A 60 -8.34 8.59 -16.55
C ARG A 60 -8.44 9.25 -15.17
N ASN A 61 -9.41 10.15 -15.01
CA ASN A 61 -9.79 10.75 -13.73
C ASN A 61 -10.53 9.73 -12.85
N SER A 62 -9.95 9.37 -11.71
CA SER A 62 -10.56 8.46 -10.74
C SER A 62 -11.37 9.19 -9.66
N LEU A 63 -11.26 10.51 -9.61
CA LEU A 63 -11.95 11.43 -8.70
C LEU A 63 -13.12 12.17 -9.37
N TRP A 64 -13.61 11.68 -10.51
CA TRP A 64 -14.68 12.34 -11.24
C TRP A 64 -15.96 12.51 -10.39
N PHE A 65 -16.55 13.70 -10.45
CA PHE A 65 -17.85 14.03 -9.87
C PHE A 65 -18.61 14.95 -10.84
N PRO A 66 -19.94 14.92 -10.95
CA PRO A 66 -20.66 15.83 -11.83
C PRO A 66 -20.52 17.30 -11.38
N ARG A 67 -20.31 18.22 -12.34
CA ARG A 67 -20.15 19.68 -12.09
C ARG A 67 -21.18 20.25 -11.12
N ALA A 68 -22.43 19.80 -11.20
CA ALA A 68 -23.54 20.25 -10.36
C ALA A 68 -23.29 20.08 -8.84
N LEU A 69 -22.43 19.14 -8.42
CA LEU A 69 -22.11 18.94 -7.00
C LEU A 69 -21.11 19.97 -6.47
N SER A 70 -20.17 20.44 -7.29
CA SER A 70 -19.22 21.49 -6.92
C SER A 70 -18.75 22.28 -8.14
N PRO A 71 -19.52 23.28 -8.61
CA PRO A 71 -19.16 24.04 -9.81
C PRO A 71 -17.85 24.81 -9.67
N ARG A 72 -17.58 25.38 -8.48
CA ARG A 72 -16.34 26.15 -8.24
C ARG A 72 -15.09 25.28 -8.32
N THR A 73 -15.10 24.10 -7.69
CA THR A 73 -13.96 23.16 -7.74
C THR A 73 -13.78 22.59 -9.14
N TRP A 74 -14.88 22.37 -9.87
CA TRP A 74 -14.83 21.97 -11.26
C TRP A 74 -14.13 23.03 -12.10
N ASP A 75 -14.66 24.25 -12.14
CA ASP A 75 -14.17 25.31 -13.02
C ASP A 75 -12.72 25.70 -12.72
N ALA A 76 -12.28 25.62 -11.46
CA ALA A 76 -10.90 25.88 -11.04
C ALA A 76 -9.87 24.88 -11.59
N ARG A 77 -10.31 23.74 -12.14
CA ARG A 77 -9.42 22.66 -12.60
C ARG A 77 -9.50 22.39 -14.10
N MET A 78 -10.19 23.23 -14.88
CA MET A 78 -10.39 22.96 -16.31
C MET A 78 -9.09 22.72 -17.08
N GLU A 79 -8.01 23.41 -16.72
CA GLU A 79 -6.68 23.28 -17.36
C GLU A 79 -5.99 21.93 -17.09
N ASP A 80 -6.42 21.18 -16.06
CA ASP A 80 -5.89 19.85 -15.75
C ASP A 80 -6.36 18.79 -16.76
N PHE A 81 -7.43 19.05 -17.51
CA PHE A 81 -8.14 18.05 -18.31
C PHE A 81 -8.09 18.37 -19.82
N VAL A 82 -8.20 17.32 -20.65
CA VAL A 82 -8.30 17.47 -22.12
C VAL A 82 -9.74 17.54 -22.62
N ASP A 83 -10.70 17.19 -21.77
CA ASP A 83 -12.12 17.15 -22.09
C ASP A 83 -12.94 17.97 -21.08
N GLU A 84 -14.01 18.59 -21.58
CA GLU A 84 -14.90 19.45 -20.80
C GLU A 84 -15.63 18.71 -19.66
N ASP A 85 -15.73 17.38 -19.78
CA ASP A 85 -16.36 16.50 -18.79
C ASP A 85 -15.39 16.03 -17.68
N HIS A 86 -14.14 16.52 -17.68
CA HIS A 86 -13.09 16.15 -16.74
C HIS A 86 -12.89 14.64 -16.59
N ARG A 87 -13.06 13.86 -17.66
CA ARG A 87 -12.89 12.41 -17.66
C ARG A 87 -11.43 12.01 -17.76
N ASN A 88 -10.61 12.81 -18.45
CA ASN A 88 -9.22 12.53 -18.73
C ASN A 88 -8.33 13.75 -18.48
N TYR A 89 -7.26 13.54 -17.73
CA TYR A 89 -6.20 14.49 -17.49
C TYR A 89 -5.35 14.74 -18.75
N SER A 90 -4.77 15.93 -18.82
CA SER A 90 -3.74 16.27 -19.80
C SER A 90 -2.42 15.54 -19.52
N GLU A 91 -1.62 15.33 -20.56
CA GLU A 91 -0.30 14.71 -20.43
C GLU A 91 0.63 15.53 -19.54
N GLU A 92 0.53 16.87 -19.62
CA GLU A 92 1.29 17.78 -18.77
C GLU A 92 0.93 17.58 -17.30
N TRP A 93 -0.37 17.49 -16.98
CA TRP A 93 -0.83 17.18 -15.63
C TRP A 93 -0.29 15.82 -15.16
N CYS A 94 -0.41 14.77 -15.99
CA CYS A 94 0.09 13.44 -15.64
C CYS A 94 1.61 13.44 -15.36
N THR A 95 2.38 14.20 -16.13
CA THR A 95 3.83 14.32 -15.97
C THR A 95 4.17 14.99 -14.63
N ARG A 96 3.52 16.12 -14.32
CA ARG A 96 3.70 16.81 -13.03
C ARG A 96 3.27 15.92 -11.86
N ALA A 97 2.09 15.31 -11.94
CA ALA A 97 1.57 14.43 -10.89
C ALA A 97 2.48 13.21 -10.65
N ARG A 98 3.06 12.63 -11.70
CA ARG A 98 4.04 11.55 -11.57
C ARG A 98 5.31 12.01 -10.87
N SER A 99 5.83 13.19 -11.22
CA SER A 99 7.02 13.75 -10.58
C SER A 99 6.79 13.93 -9.07
N LEU A 100 5.67 14.55 -8.69
CA LEU A 100 5.31 14.76 -7.29
C LEU A 100 5.09 13.44 -6.53
N ALA A 101 4.51 12.42 -7.18
CA ALA A 101 4.34 11.10 -6.59
C ALA A 101 5.69 10.41 -6.34
N LEU A 102 6.63 10.48 -7.29
CA LEU A 102 7.96 9.90 -7.13
C LEU A 102 8.78 10.64 -6.05
N GLU A 103 8.66 11.96 -5.95
CA GLU A 103 9.24 12.74 -4.86
C GLU A 103 8.67 12.32 -3.50
N ASN A 104 7.35 12.17 -3.40
CA ASN A 104 6.71 11.68 -2.18
C ASN A 104 7.16 10.26 -1.80
N PHE A 105 7.35 9.38 -2.80
CA PHE A 105 7.92 8.06 -2.60
C PHE A 105 9.32 8.14 -2.00
N ASP A 106 10.20 8.93 -2.60
CA ASP A 106 11.60 9.06 -2.16
C ASP A 106 11.67 9.62 -0.72
N LEU A 107 10.85 10.62 -0.39
CA LEU A 107 10.73 11.16 0.97
C LEU A 107 10.24 10.12 1.99
N ASN A 108 9.26 9.30 1.63
CA ASN A 108 8.79 8.22 2.51
C ASN A 108 9.86 7.14 2.71
N MET A 109 10.59 6.76 1.65
CA MET A 109 11.68 5.78 1.77
C MET A 109 12.81 6.31 2.68
N ALA A 110 13.19 7.58 2.52
CA ALA A 110 14.18 8.22 3.39
C ALA A 110 13.70 8.27 4.84
N TYR A 111 12.43 8.60 5.06
CA TYR A 111 11.81 8.58 6.38
C TYR A 111 11.84 7.18 7.01
N PHE A 112 11.44 6.13 6.29
CA PHE A 112 11.44 4.76 6.80
C PHE A 112 12.83 4.27 7.18
N ALA A 113 13.86 4.67 6.42
CA ALA A 113 15.24 4.32 6.73
C ALA A 113 15.71 4.85 8.10
N GLN A 114 15.20 6.02 8.52
CA GLN A 114 15.57 6.69 9.79
C GLN A 114 14.87 6.12 11.03
N LEU A 115 13.81 5.31 10.85
CA LEU A 115 13.07 4.75 11.98
C LEU A 115 13.91 3.72 12.75
N ASP A 116 13.74 3.64 14.07
CA ASP A 116 14.42 2.64 14.89
C ASP A 116 13.70 1.28 14.81
N GLU A 117 14.48 0.21 14.59
CA GLU A 117 13.94 -1.14 14.40
C GLU A 117 13.49 -1.77 15.72
N VAL A 118 14.22 -1.54 16.81
CA VAL A 118 13.90 -2.12 18.14
C VAL A 118 12.63 -1.47 18.68
N GLU A 119 12.55 -0.14 18.62
CA GLU A 119 11.36 0.62 18.98
C GLU A 119 10.14 0.21 18.14
N PHE A 120 10.34 -0.04 16.85
CA PHE A 120 9.28 -0.53 15.98
C PHE A 120 8.77 -1.90 16.41
N ASP A 121 9.66 -2.86 16.68
CA ASP A 121 9.24 -4.19 17.11
C ASP A 121 8.54 -4.16 18.48
N ASP A 122 9.07 -3.38 19.43
CA ASP A 122 8.45 -3.18 20.73
C ASP A 122 7.05 -2.58 20.61
N ALA A 123 6.85 -1.60 19.73
CA ALA A 123 5.54 -1.03 19.44
C ALA A 123 4.58 -2.06 18.85
N VAL A 124 5.04 -2.90 17.90
CA VAL A 124 4.25 -4.01 17.35
C VAL A 124 3.85 -4.99 18.44
N GLN A 125 4.79 -5.45 19.27
CA GLN A 125 4.52 -6.41 20.33
C GLN A 125 3.56 -5.85 21.39
N THR A 126 3.72 -4.58 21.75
CA THR A 126 2.83 -3.91 22.71
C THR A 126 1.40 -3.84 22.19
N ALA A 127 1.21 -3.32 20.97
CA ALA A 127 -0.12 -3.15 20.38
C ALA A 127 -0.85 -4.48 20.13
N VAL A 128 -0.17 -5.53 19.68
CA VAL A 128 -0.85 -6.82 19.44
C VAL A 128 -1.16 -7.59 20.72
N ARG A 129 -0.48 -7.30 21.83
CA ARG A 129 -0.74 -7.91 23.15
C ARG A 129 -1.81 -7.15 23.94
N SER A 130 -2.02 -5.86 23.67
CA SER A 130 -3.01 -5.04 24.37
C SER A 130 -4.46 -5.44 24.02
N ILE A 131 -4.69 -6.12 22.89
CA ILE A 131 -6.02 -6.51 22.44
C ILE A 131 -6.21 -8.02 22.45
N ALA A 132 -7.20 -8.47 23.21
CA ALA A 132 -7.58 -9.87 23.30
C ALA A 132 -7.95 -10.47 21.93
N GLY A 133 -7.41 -11.67 21.66
CA GLY A 133 -7.73 -12.45 20.47
C GLY A 133 -6.96 -12.07 19.21
N VAL A 134 -6.13 -11.02 19.26
CA VAL A 134 -5.15 -10.75 18.20
C VAL A 134 -4.08 -11.83 18.26
N ARG A 135 -3.82 -12.47 17.11
CA ARG A 135 -2.86 -13.57 16.99
C ARG A 135 -2.13 -13.53 15.67
N VAL A 136 -0.94 -14.11 15.66
CA VAL A 136 -0.14 -14.29 14.45
C VAL A 136 -0.93 -15.09 13.41
N VAL A 137 -0.85 -14.67 12.15
CA VAL A 137 -1.41 -15.35 11.01
C VAL A 137 -0.26 -15.92 10.18
N THR A 138 -0.16 -17.24 10.15
CA THR A 138 0.82 -17.96 9.30
C THR A 138 0.20 -18.51 8.01
N ASP A 139 -1.14 -18.60 7.99
CA ASP A 139 -1.94 -19.19 6.93
C ASP A 139 -3.24 -18.39 6.78
N LEU A 140 -3.35 -17.64 5.68
CA LEU A 140 -4.48 -16.77 5.38
C LEU A 140 -5.73 -17.55 4.99
N GLU A 141 -5.64 -18.81 4.56
CA GLU A 141 -6.82 -19.59 4.18
C GLU A 141 -7.76 -19.78 5.39
N ARG A 142 -7.20 -19.88 6.60
CA ARG A 142 -7.94 -19.93 7.88
C ARG A 142 -8.72 -18.65 8.20
N TRP A 143 -8.43 -17.58 7.45
CA TRP A 143 -9.03 -16.26 7.60
C TRP A 143 -9.94 -15.89 6.41
N ASN A 144 -10.28 -16.87 5.57
CA ASN A 144 -11.28 -16.72 4.52
C ASN A 144 -12.67 -16.48 5.12
N ALA A 145 -13.37 -15.44 4.66
CA ALA A 145 -14.68 -15.01 5.17
C ALA A 145 -14.73 -14.76 6.71
N VAL A 146 -13.57 -14.59 7.36
CA VAL A 146 -13.51 -14.26 8.80
C VAL A 146 -13.57 -12.74 8.96
N PRO A 147 -14.63 -12.18 9.57
CA PRO A 147 -14.70 -10.76 9.87
C PRO A 147 -13.75 -10.40 11.02
N GLY A 148 -13.35 -9.14 11.07
CA GLY A 148 -12.62 -8.60 12.21
C GLY A 148 -11.61 -7.55 11.82
N VAL A 149 -10.51 -7.53 12.57
CA VAL A 149 -9.39 -6.60 12.41
C VAL A 149 -8.13 -7.38 12.03
N TYR A 150 -7.24 -6.74 11.30
CA TYR A 150 -5.93 -7.27 10.95
C TYR A 150 -4.88 -6.16 10.98
N VAL A 151 -3.64 -6.58 11.24
CA VAL A 151 -2.43 -5.75 11.18
C VAL A 151 -1.52 -6.39 10.15
N MET A 152 -1.16 -5.63 9.12
CA MET A 152 -0.08 -5.96 8.19
C MET A 152 1.18 -5.25 8.68
N VAL A 153 2.25 -6.00 8.90
CA VAL A 153 3.55 -5.45 9.31
C VAL A 153 4.51 -5.55 8.12
N LEU A 154 5.21 -4.46 7.87
CA LEU A 154 6.14 -4.30 6.76
C LEU A 154 7.50 -3.96 7.37
N ASP A 155 8.23 -4.99 7.81
CA ASP A 155 9.46 -4.82 8.62
C ASP A 155 10.54 -4.01 7.89
N ASP A 156 10.73 -4.24 6.59
CA ASP A 156 11.69 -3.52 5.74
C ASP A 156 11.46 -1.99 5.73
N TYR A 157 10.25 -1.54 6.09
CA TYR A 157 9.85 -0.13 6.12
C TYR A 157 9.55 0.38 7.53
N LYS A 158 9.61 -0.50 8.55
CA LYS A 158 9.20 -0.21 9.94
C LYS A 158 7.82 0.44 10.00
N GLN A 159 6.89 -0.10 9.23
CA GLN A 159 5.52 0.38 9.14
C GLN A 159 4.49 -0.73 9.39
N VAL A 160 3.35 -0.34 9.95
CA VAL A 160 2.15 -1.16 10.08
C VAL A 160 0.97 -0.53 9.37
N TYR A 161 0.08 -1.38 8.90
CA TYR A 161 -1.26 -0.97 8.49
C TYR A 161 -2.29 -1.77 9.29
N VAL A 162 -3.21 -1.05 9.94
CA VAL A 162 -4.35 -1.65 10.62
C VAL A 162 -5.56 -1.52 9.72
N GLY A 163 -6.33 -2.59 9.57
CA GLY A 163 -7.55 -2.52 8.78
C GLY A 163 -8.64 -3.44 9.30
N THR A 164 -9.85 -3.17 8.85
CA THR A 164 -11.06 -3.90 9.23
C THR A 164 -11.74 -4.53 8.04
N THR A 165 -12.58 -5.53 8.31
CA THR A 165 -13.34 -6.23 7.28
C THR A 165 -14.57 -6.91 7.87
N GLY A 166 -15.66 -6.90 7.09
CA GLY A 166 -16.91 -7.60 7.42
C GLY A 166 -16.95 -9.03 6.89
N ARG A 167 -18.02 -9.77 7.22
CA ARG A 167 -18.19 -11.19 6.86
C ARG A 167 -18.16 -11.46 5.35
N GLN A 168 -18.67 -10.53 4.54
CA GLN A 168 -18.77 -10.68 3.09
C GLN A 168 -17.40 -10.71 2.39
N VAL A 169 -16.39 -10.07 3.00
CA VAL A 169 -15.04 -9.98 2.43
C VAL A 169 -14.09 -10.89 3.21
N GLY A 170 -14.04 -10.73 4.53
CA GLY A 170 -13.11 -11.44 5.40
C GLY A 170 -11.67 -10.91 5.31
N VAL A 171 -10.83 -11.31 6.26
CA VAL A 171 -9.44 -10.83 6.39
C VAL A 171 -8.59 -11.24 5.20
N MET A 172 -8.65 -12.51 4.77
CA MET A 172 -7.87 -13.01 3.63
C MET A 172 -8.09 -12.16 2.37
N LYS A 173 -9.36 -11.96 1.99
CA LYS A 173 -9.69 -11.25 0.76
C LYS A 173 -9.28 -9.78 0.84
N ARG A 174 -9.41 -9.15 2.01
CA ARG A 174 -9.04 -7.74 2.20
C ARG A 174 -7.53 -7.52 2.11
N ILE A 175 -6.73 -8.36 2.76
CA ILE A 175 -5.27 -8.30 2.65
C ILE A 175 -4.82 -8.54 1.21
N ARG A 176 -5.39 -9.55 0.53
CA ARG A 176 -5.08 -9.79 -0.88
C ARG A 176 -5.46 -8.62 -1.79
N GLN A 177 -6.57 -7.94 -1.51
CA GLN A 177 -6.93 -6.71 -2.22
C GLN A 177 -5.85 -5.64 -2.07
N HIS A 178 -5.30 -5.43 -0.86
CA HIS A 178 -4.20 -4.49 -0.65
C HIS A 178 -2.96 -4.88 -1.47
N TRP A 179 -2.59 -6.16 -1.49
CA TRP A 179 -1.45 -6.65 -2.28
C TRP A 179 -1.61 -6.47 -3.79
N THR A 180 -2.84 -6.56 -4.31
CA THR A 180 -3.11 -6.54 -5.77
C THR A 180 -3.56 -5.20 -6.30
N ASN A 181 -4.23 -4.39 -5.48
CA ASN A 181 -4.75 -3.10 -5.91
C ASN A 181 -3.60 -2.13 -6.16
N SER A 182 -3.90 -1.03 -6.84
CA SER A 182 -2.97 0.09 -6.99
C SER A 182 -3.77 1.37 -6.99
N LYS A 183 -3.22 2.40 -6.34
CA LYS A 183 -3.87 3.70 -6.35
C LYS A 183 -3.72 4.35 -7.73
N PRO A 184 -4.81 4.93 -8.25
CA PRO A 184 -4.73 5.85 -9.39
C PRO A 184 -3.76 7.00 -9.12
N LEU A 185 -3.13 7.53 -10.18
CA LEU A 185 -2.12 8.58 -10.10
C LEU A 185 -2.60 9.81 -9.32
N ASP A 186 -3.85 10.23 -9.55
CA ASP A 186 -4.56 11.32 -8.86
C ASP A 186 -4.91 11.05 -7.39
N ARG A 187 -4.50 9.90 -6.83
CA ARG A 187 -4.72 9.51 -5.42
C ARG A 187 -3.46 9.03 -4.70
N LEU A 188 -2.29 9.10 -5.37
CA LEU A 188 -1.01 8.70 -4.78
C LEU A 188 -0.58 9.71 -3.70
N VAL A 189 -0.61 11.00 -4.03
CA VAL A 189 -0.38 12.08 -3.06
C VAL A 189 -1.71 12.55 -2.49
N PHE A 190 -1.78 12.60 -1.17
CA PHE A 190 -2.93 13.02 -0.38
C PHE A 190 -2.47 14.07 0.63
N GLY A 191 -2.93 15.31 0.49
CA GLY A 191 -2.33 16.47 1.15
C GLY A 191 -1.15 17.00 0.32
N THR A 192 -0.01 17.25 0.97
CA THR A 192 1.21 17.75 0.30
C THR A 192 2.24 16.64 0.06
N VAL A 193 3.18 16.85 -0.86
CA VAL A 193 4.26 15.89 -1.15
C VAL A 193 5.11 15.58 0.09
N SER A 194 5.33 16.56 0.96
CA SER A 194 6.15 16.42 2.17
C SER A 194 5.36 15.94 3.39
N THR A 195 4.04 15.76 3.29
CA THR A 195 3.21 15.28 4.39
C THR A 195 2.44 14.00 4.09
N SER A 196 2.38 13.59 2.82
CA SER A 196 1.56 12.46 2.40
C SER A 196 2.18 11.11 2.75
N ILE A 197 1.40 10.30 3.46
CA ILE A 197 1.75 8.91 3.80
C ILE A 197 1.45 8.00 2.59
N LEU A 198 2.38 7.10 2.26
CA LEU A 198 2.14 6.10 1.21
C LEU A 198 0.92 5.22 1.52
N SER A 199 0.07 5.02 0.52
CA SER A 199 -1.07 4.11 0.66
C SER A 199 -0.60 2.67 0.82
N ILE A 200 -1.26 1.88 1.70
CA ILE A 200 -1.03 0.44 1.82
C ILE A 200 -1.16 -0.32 0.47
N ASP A 201 -2.11 0.09 -0.38
CA ASP A 201 -2.27 -0.44 -1.76
C ASP A 201 -1.05 -0.21 -2.69
N SER A 202 -0.04 0.55 -2.27
CA SER A 202 1.22 0.70 -3.02
C SER A 202 2.14 -0.49 -2.77
N PHE A 203 2.07 -1.06 -1.57
CA PHE A 203 2.87 -2.21 -1.15
C PHE A 203 2.31 -3.51 -1.72
N ARG A 204 3.19 -4.49 -1.85
CA ARG A 204 2.92 -5.77 -2.51
C ARG A 204 3.02 -6.91 -1.51
N ALA A 205 2.68 -8.11 -1.99
CA ALA A 205 2.60 -9.28 -1.14
C ALA A 205 3.85 -9.48 -0.28
N LEU A 206 5.04 -9.45 -0.89
CA LEU A 206 6.29 -9.74 -0.17
C LEU A 206 6.85 -8.56 0.62
N ASP A 207 6.21 -7.39 0.57
CA ASP A 207 6.51 -6.31 1.50
C ASP A 207 5.85 -6.55 2.87
N THR A 208 4.82 -7.41 2.93
CA THR A 208 4.20 -7.82 4.20
C THR A 208 5.01 -8.98 4.77
N THR A 209 5.60 -8.79 5.94
CA THR A 209 6.49 -9.77 6.57
C THR A 209 5.84 -10.47 7.74
N ARG A 210 4.89 -9.81 8.43
CA ARG A 210 4.09 -10.40 9.52
C ARG A 210 2.64 -9.96 9.38
N ILE A 211 1.73 -10.84 9.80
CA ILE A 211 0.30 -10.53 9.86
C ILE A 211 -0.21 -10.94 11.24
N TYR A 212 -1.00 -10.06 11.83
CA TYR A 212 -1.80 -10.37 13.02
C TYR A 212 -3.27 -10.14 12.70
N ALA A 213 -4.17 -10.92 13.30
CA ALA A 213 -5.59 -10.71 13.13
C ALA A 213 -6.39 -11.20 14.33
N ALA A 214 -7.57 -10.61 14.53
CA ALA A 214 -8.57 -11.06 15.49
C ALA A 214 -9.93 -11.16 14.83
N ARG A 215 -10.66 -12.23 15.12
CA ARG A 215 -12.09 -12.31 14.81
C ARG A 215 -12.83 -11.45 15.83
N THR A 216 -13.62 -10.49 15.37
CA THR A 216 -14.45 -9.66 16.25
C THR A 216 -15.74 -9.23 15.55
N SER A 217 -16.79 -9.00 16.34
CA SER A 217 -18.04 -8.35 15.89
C SER A 217 -17.98 -6.83 15.95
N ALA A 218 -16.97 -6.25 16.62
CA ALA A 218 -16.74 -4.81 16.75
C ALA A 218 -15.41 -4.39 16.09
N PRO A 219 -15.27 -4.57 14.76
CA PRO A 219 -13.99 -4.38 14.08
C PRO A 219 -13.46 -2.93 14.16
N PHE A 220 -14.33 -1.92 14.08
CA PHE A 220 -13.93 -0.52 14.14
C PHE A 220 -13.40 -0.10 15.51
N GLU A 221 -13.98 -0.63 16.59
CA GLU A 221 -13.48 -0.38 17.95
C GLU A 221 -12.09 -0.98 18.14
N HIS A 222 -11.89 -2.23 17.69
CA HIS A 222 -10.58 -2.87 17.75
C HIS A 222 -9.54 -2.16 16.88
N GLU A 223 -9.91 -1.68 15.69
CA GLU A 223 -9.02 -0.89 14.83
C GLU A 223 -8.59 0.41 15.49
N ARG A 224 -9.53 1.13 16.10
CA ARG A 224 -9.22 2.34 16.86
C ARG A 224 -8.26 2.04 18.01
N LEU A 225 -8.57 1.03 18.83
CA LEU A 225 -7.71 0.62 19.95
C LEU A 225 -6.29 0.25 19.49
N LEU A 226 -6.13 -0.48 18.38
CA LEU A 226 -4.80 -0.76 17.84
C LEU A 226 -4.09 0.52 17.40
N LEU A 227 -4.79 1.39 16.67
CA LEU A 227 -4.22 2.63 16.16
C LEU A 227 -3.85 3.63 17.25
N ASP A 228 -4.52 3.58 18.41
CA ASP A 228 -4.21 4.39 19.59
C ASP A 228 -2.95 3.89 20.31
N GLU A 229 -2.65 2.59 20.24
CA GLU A 229 -1.44 1.97 20.80
C GLU A 229 -0.19 2.17 19.91
N PHE A 230 -0.37 2.29 18.60
CA PHE A 230 0.75 2.49 17.69
C PHE A 230 1.22 3.95 17.68
N PRO A 231 2.52 4.23 17.90
CA PRO A 231 3.11 5.53 17.60
C PRO A 231 2.83 5.91 16.15
N SER A 232 2.36 7.14 15.92
CA SER A 232 1.90 7.60 14.60
C SER A 232 2.95 7.44 13.51
N LYS A 233 4.25 7.55 13.85
CA LYS A 233 5.42 7.33 12.98
C LYS A 233 5.53 5.93 12.36
N PHE A 234 4.86 4.94 12.95
CA PHE A 234 4.89 3.57 12.48
C PHE A 234 3.64 3.18 11.68
N THR A 235 2.66 4.07 11.48
CA THR A 235 1.36 3.70 10.86
C THR A 235 1.17 4.21 9.43
N LEU A 236 0.66 3.37 8.51
CA LEU A 236 0.33 3.74 7.12
C LEU A 236 -1.15 4.15 6.92
N ASN A 237 -1.94 4.14 7.99
CA ASN A 237 -3.34 4.56 7.94
C ASN A 237 -3.43 6.05 7.58
N ARG A 238 -3.93 6.37 6.39
CA ARG A 238 -4.09 7.76 5.90
C ARG A 238 -5.35 8.47 6.42
N VAL A 239 -6.23 7.72 7.07
CA VAL A 239 -7.46 8.21 7.68
C VAL A 239 -7.51 7.68 9.10
N SER A 240 -7.99 8.48 10.04
CA SER A 240 -8.25 8.05 11.40
C SER A 240 -9.17 6.82 11.42
N GLY A 241 -8.87 5.83 12.27
CA GLY A 241 -9.73 4.64 12.42
C GLY A 241 -11.09 4.99 13.04
N GLY A 242 -12.09 4.15 12.79
CA GLY A 242 -13.46 4.37 13.29
C GLY A 242 -14.54 4.02 12.27
N ASP A 243 -15.82 4.16 12.65
CA ASP A 243 -16.94 3.94 11.73
C ASP A 243 -16.89 4.97 10.58
N PRO A 244 -16.92 4.55 9.30
CA PRO A 244 -16.93 5.46 8.15
C PRO A 244 -18.03 6.53 8.19
N ARG A 245 -19.16 6.26 8.86
CA ARG A 245 -20.25 7.23 9.05
C ARG A 245 -19.87 8.32 10.05
N GLU A 246 -19.19 7.95 11.12
CA GLU A 246 -18.69 8.89 12.13
C GLU A 246 -17.55 9.74 11.55
N LEU A 247 -16.65 9.12 10.79
CA LEU A 247 -15.59 9.85 10.06
C LEU A 247 -16.18 10.83 9.04
N GLY A 248 -17.26 10.46 8.35
CA GLY A 248 -17.99 11.35 7.45
C GLY A 248 -18.59 12.56 8.16
N ILE A 249 -19.16 12.36 9.37
CA ILE A 249 -19.71 13.44 10.20
C ILE A 249 -18.59 14.34 10.75
N LEU A 250 -17.49 13.76 11.22
CA LEU A 250 -16.33 14.50 11.74
C LEU A 250 -15.69 15.37 10.66
N HIS A 251 -15.46 14.81 9.47
CA HIS A 251 -14.95 15.56 8.32
C HIS A 251 -15.92 16.68 7.92
N ALA A 252 -17.23 16.41 7.87
CA ALA A 252 -18.24 17.44 7.59
C ALA A 252 -18.32 18.53 8.66
N SER A 253 -17.88 18.22 9.89
CA SER A 253 -17.82 19.15 11.03
C SER A 253 -16.47 19.88 11.15
N GLY A 254 -15.57 19.74 10.17
CA GLY A 254 -14.29 20.44 10.13
C GLY A 254 -13.17 19.79 10.95
N TYR A 255 -13.37 18.57 11.46
CA TYR A 255 -12.29 17.80 12.09
C TYR A 255 -11.39 17.19 11.01
N ASP A 256 -10.08 17.33 11.19
CA ASP A 256 -9.12 16.69 10.31
C ASP A 256 -9.12 15.18 10.57
N THR A 257 -9.68 14.45 9.62
CA THR A 257 -9.73 12.98 9.63
C THR A 257 -8.60 12.38 8.83
N ILE A 258 -7.83 13.22 8.13
CA ILE A 258 -6.70 12.83 7.30
C ILE A 258 -5.47 12.80 8.18
N ARG A 259 -4.74 11.69 8.12
CA ARG A 259 -3.45 11.58 8.82
C ARG A 259 -2.35 12.06 7.88
N GLU A 260 -1.61 13.05 8.36
CA GLU A 260 -0.42 13.59 7.74
C GLU A 260 0.80 13.31 8.60
N ARG A 261 1.96 13.23 7.97
CA ARG A 261 3.24 13.03 8.67
C ARG A 261 4.30 13.88 8.02
N ALA A 262 4.95 14.76 8.78
CA ALA A 262 6.08 15.52 8.29
C ALA A 262 7.22 14.58 7.84
N LEU A 263 7.46 14.53 6.54
CA LEU A 263 8.57 13.83 5.90
C LEU A 263 9.72 14.83 5.78
N LYS A 264 10.37 15.14 6.90
CA LYS A 264 11.63 15.89 6.87
C LYS A 264 12.76 14.89 6.71
N VAL A 265 13.61 15.09 5.71
CA VAL A 265 14.97 14.58 5.79
C VAL A 265 15.65 15.46 6.83
N VAL A 266 16.06 14.87 7.96
CA VAL A 266 17.01 15.55 8.83
C VAL A 266 18.30 15.60 8.01
N ASP A 267 18.66 16.77 7.51
CA ASP A 267 20.02 17.00 7.04
C ASP A 267 20.92 16.79 8.26
N ASP A 268 21.67 15.69 8.28
CA ASP A 268 22.71 15.51 9.28
C ASP A 268 23.70 16.68 9.15
N ALA A 269 24.04 17.24 10.32
CA ALA A 269 24.78 18.48 10.55
C ALA A 269 26.11 18.64 9.79
#